data_AF-A0AAV0R4I3-F1
#
_entry.id   AF-A0AAV0R4I3-F1
#
_cell.length_a   1.000
_cell.length_b   1.000
_cell.length_c   1.000
_cell.angle_alpha   90.00
_cell.angle_beta   90.00
_cell.angle_gamma   90.00
#
_symmetry.space_group_name_H-M   'P 1'
#
loop_
_entity.id
_entity.type
_entity.pdbx_description
1 polymer ?
#
loop_
_entity_poly.entity_id
_entity_poly.type
_entity_poly.pdbx_seq_one_letter_code
_entity_poly.pdbx_strand_id
1 'polypeptide(L)'
;MWGLIYSVTTSRARIETSIPRKHGPAIAGYDSVCYCFVAFLKHVDFNVVRCAVIGSPGFTKDQFHRYLLLEAEKKELRPIIENKSKIILVHTSSGYKHSLREVLDAPSVMNIIKDTKAAEESFFLSNFMAFRFQDPDRACYGPKHVEVANERLAVQTLLLTDDLFRNADVPTRRKYVDLVKSVKGSGGKAHIFSTMHSSGEQLAQLTGIAAILRFPLPDLDDIEM
;
A
#
# COMPACT_ATOMS: atom_id res chain seq x y z
N MET A 1 24.59 8.26 -2.50
CA MET A 1 23.93 7.04 -3.01
C MET A 1 22.70 6.79 -2.14
N TRP A 2 21.55 7.38 -2.51
CA TRP A 2 20.31 7.16 -1.76
C TRP A 2 19.84 5.74 -2.10
N GLY A 3 20.09 4.79 -1.22
CA GLY A 3 19.45 3.47 -1.29
C GLY A 3 17.96 3.67 -1.01
N LEU A 4 17.19 3.97 -2.05
CA LEU A 4 15.74 4.02 -1.97
C LEU A 4 15.27 2.59 -1.72
N ILE A 5 14.90 2.29 -0.47
CA ILE A 5 14.14 1.08 -0.15
C ILE A 5 12.77 1.27 -0.82
N TYR A 6 12.52 0.54 -1.91
CA TYR A 6 11.27 0.64 -2.66
C TYR A 6 10.19 -0.21 -1.98
N SER A 7 9.03 0.40 -1.74
CA SER A 7 7.80 -0.33 -1.41
C SER A 7 7.27 -0.93 -2.72
N VAL A 8 7.16 -2.26 -2.82
CA VAL A 8 6.72 -2.94 -4.04
C VAL A 8 5.62 -3.93 -3.70
N THR A 9 4.50 -3.87 -4.44
CA THR A 9 3.47 -4.90 -4.39
C THR A 9 3.69 -5.86 -5.56
N THR A 10 4.02 -7.12 -5.28
CA THR A 10 4.21 -8.14 -6.33
C THR A 10 3.22 -9.29 -6.19
N SER A 11 2.47 -9.57 -7.26
CA SER A 11 1.61 -10.75 -7.35
C SER A 11 2.46 -11.99 -7.63
N ARG A 12 2.55 -12.92 -6.67
CA ARG A 12 3.35 -14.15 -6.81
C ARG A 12 2.60 -15.28 -7.52
N ALA A 13 1.30 -15.41 -7.27
CA ALA A 13 0.43 -16.40 -7.89
C ALA A 13 -0.99 -15.86 -8.06
N ARG A 14 -1.68 -16.28 -9.12
CA ARG A 14 -3.12 -16.07 -9.34
C ARG A 14 -3.73 -17.44 -9.60
N ILE A 15 -4.69 -17.83 -8.77
CA ILE A 15 -5.36 -19.13 -8.85
C ILE A 15 -6.83 -18.85 -9.16
N GLU A 16 -7.30 -19.34 -10.29
CA GLU A 16 -8.68 -19.20 -10.72
C GLU A 16 -9.26 -20.58 -10.99
N THR A 17 -10.32 -20.91 -10.28
CA THR A 17 -11.01 -22.19 -10.40
C THR A 17 -12.49 -21.94 -10.52
N SER A 18 -13.15 -22.57 -11.48
CA SER A 18 -14.60 -22.54 -11.59
C SER A 18 -15.22 -23.32 -10.44
N ILE A 19 -15.76 -22.62 -9.44
CA ILE A 19 -16.49 -23.26 -8.34
C ILE A 19 -17.94 -23.46 -8.82
N PRO A 20 -18.40 -24.71 -9.01
CA PRO A 20 -19.77 -24.97 -9.45
C PRO A 20 -20.76 -24.47 -8.40
N ARG A 21 -21.81 -23.77 -8.84
CA ARG A 21 -22.87 -23.30 -7.95
C ARG A 21 -23.72 -24.49 -7.52
N LYS A 22 -23.49 -24.97 -6.29
CA LYS A 22 -24.30 -25.94 -5.52
C LYS A 22 -24.95 -27.09 -6.32
N HIS A 23 -24.30 -28.25 -6.30
CA HIS A 23 -24.96 -29.56 -6.24
C HIS A 23 -24.04 -30.57 -5.52
N GLY A 24 -24.58 -31.29 -4.53
CA GLY A 24 -23.92 -32.44 -3.90
C GLY A 24 -22.70 -32.14 -3.00
N PRO A 25 -22.26 -33.11 -2.17
CA PRO A 25 -21.45 -32.84 -0.98
C PRO A 25 -20.05 -32.31 -1.35
N ALA A 26 -19.73 -31.11 -0.86
CA ALA A 26 -18.43 -30.65 -0.34
C ALA A 26 -17.12 -30.80 -1.14
N ILE A 27 -17.09 -31.47 -2.30
CA ILE A 27 -15.84 -31.87 -2.97
C ILE A 27 -15.27 -30.76 -3.86
N ALA A 28 -16.12 -29.97 -4.52
CA ALA A 28 -15.66 -29.01 -5.53
C ALA A 28 -14.89 -27.79 -4.98
N GLY A 29 -14.99 -27.51 -3.67
CA GLY A 29 -14.20 -26.47 -3.01
C GLY A 29 -12.83 -26.94 -2.50
N TYR A 30 -12.59 -28.26 -2.46
CA TYR A 30 -11.37 -28.82 -1.89
C TYR A 30 -10.17 -28.61 -2.83
N ASP A 31 -10.37 -28.74 -4.14
CA ASP A 31 -9.29 -28.60 -5.13
C ASP A 31 -8.73 -27.18 -5.15
N SER A 32 -9.59 -26.16 -5.11
CA SER A 32 -9.15 -24.76 -5.07
C SER A 32 -8.36 -24.45 -3.80
N VAL A 33 -8.79 -24.99 -2.67
CA VAL A 33 -8.09 -24.88 -1.38
C VAL A 33 -6.72 -25.58 -1.41
N CYS A 34 -6.63 -26.76 -2.04
CA CYS A 34 -5.36 -27.46 -2.27
C CYS A 34 -4.38 -26.64 -3.10
N TYR A 35 -4.82 -26.06 -4.23
CA TYR A 35 -3.96 -25.22 -5.05
C TYR A 35 -3.47 -23.98 -4.28
N CYS A 36 -4.34 -23.35 -3.49
CA CYS A 36 -3.97 -22.23 -2.62
C CYS A 36 -2.92 -22.64 -1.58
N PHE A 37 -3.05 -23.82 -0.97
CA PHE A 37 -2.08 -24.35 -0.02
C PHE A 37 -0.70 -24.57 -0.67
N VAL A 38 -0.65 -25.19 -1.85
CA VAL A 38 0.61 -25.41 -2.58
C VAL A 38 1.28 -24.08 -2.94
N ALA A 39 0.51 -23.10 -3.41
CA ALA A 39 1.04 -21.77 -3.72
C ALA A 39 1.53 -21.04 -2.46
N PHE A 40 0.85 -21.19 -1.32
CA PHE A 40 1.27 -20.62 -0.05
C PHE A 40 2.65 -21.15 0.36
N LEU A 41 2.86 -22.47 0.31
CA LEU A 41 4.16 -23.08 0.63
C LEU A 41 5.28 -22.65 -0.31
N LYS A 42 4.99 -22.45 -1.59
CA LYS A 42 5.99 -22.07 -2.59
C LYS A 42 6.47 -20.62 -2.44
N HIS A 43 5.60 -19.73 -1.97
CA HIS A 43 5.83 -18.28 -2.04
C HIS A 43 5.98 -17.60 -0.67
N VAL A 44 5.56 -18.24 0.42
CA VAL A 44 5.62 -17.66 1.77
C VAL A 44 6.76 -18.28 2.55
N ASP A 45 7.76 -17.47 2.86
CA ASP A 45 8.85 -17.81 3.78
C ASP A 45 8.74 -16.97 5.06
N PHE A 46 8.41 -17.61 6.17
CA PHE A 46 8.22 -16.98 7.49
C PHE A 46 9.50 -16.44 8.14
N ASN A 47 10.68 -16.76 7.58
CA ASN A 47 11.94 -16.14 7.99
C ASN A 47 12.08 -14.73 7.41
N VAL A 48 11.50 -14.49 6.23
CA VAL A 48 11.56 -13.21 5.53
C VAL A 48 10.31 -12.36 5.83
N VAL A 49 9.13 -12.97 5.89
CA VAL A 49 7.88 -12.23 6.10
C VAL A 49 7.63 -11.94 7.59
N ARG A 50 7.25 -10.69 7.89
CA ARG A 50 6.82 -10.30 9.25
C ARG A 50 5.46 -10.89 9.62
N CYS A 51 4.50 -10.86 8.70
CA CYS A 51 3.16 -11.41 8.88
C CYS A 51 2.60 -11.95 7.56
N ALA A 52 1.72 -12.94 7.64
CA ALA A 52 0.95 -13.47 6.52
C ALA A 52 -0.53 -13.14 6.73
N VAL A 53 -1.16 -12.44 5.79
CA VAL A 53 -2.55 -12.02 5.91
C VAL A 53 -3.43 -12.81 4.96
N ILE A 54 -4.53 -13.36 5.47
CA ILE A 54 -5.54 -14.11 4.70
C ILE A 54 -6.82 -13.27 4.68
N GLY A 55 -7.12 -12.71 3.50
CA GLY A 55 -8.31 -11.90 3.25
C GLY A 55 -9.36 -12.63 2.43
N SER A 56 -10.63 -12.58 2.84
CA SER A 56 -11.74 -13.02 1.97
C SER A 56 -13.06 -12.33 2.32
N PRO A 57 -14.01 -12.23 1.36
CA PRO A 57 -15.40 -12.00 1.68
C PRO A 57 -16.02 -13.23 2.34
N GLY A 58 -16.67 -13.04 3.49
CA GLY A 58 -17.34 -14.12 4.23
C GLY A 58 -16.39 -15.06 4.96
N PHE A 59 -16.74 -16.36 4.97
CA PHE A 59 -16.13 -17.40 5.82
C PHE A 59 -14.99 -18.19 5.16
N THR A 60 -14.64 -17.91 3.91
CA THR A 60 -13.63 -18.67 3.14
C THR A 60 -12.24 -18.59 3.79
N LYS A 61 -11.86 -17.43 4.33
CA LYS A 61 -10.61 -17.24 5.08
C LYS A 61 -10.51 -18.17 6.28
N ASP A 62 -11.60 -18.37 7.01
CA ASP A 62 -11.63 -19.19 8.23
C ASP A 62 -11.55 -20.67 7.88
N GLN A 63 -12.23 -21.08 6.80
CA GLN A 63 -12.14 -22.43 6.24
C GLN A 63 -10.73 -22.75 5.74
N PHE A 64 -10.12 -21.83 4.96
CA PHE A 64 -8.76 -21.99 4.45
C PHE A 64 -7.73 -22.01 5.58
N HIS A 65 -7.87 -21.13 6.58
CA HIS A 65 -6.98 -21.11 7.74
C HIS A 65 -7.02 -22.42 8.52
N ARG A 66 -8.23 -22.96 8.77
CA ARG A 66 -8.38 -24.26 9.43
C ARG A 66 -7.75 -25.39 8.60
N TYR A 67 -7.94 -25.37 7.28
CA TYR A 67 -7.32 -26.33 6.37
C TYR A 67 -5.79 -26.25 6.40
N LEU A 68 -5.24 -25.03 6.33
CA LEU A 68 -3.79 -24.75 6.37
C LEU A 68 -3.15 -25.33 7.64
N LEU A 69 -3.77 -25.13 8.80
CA LEU A 69 -3.27 -25.66 10.07
C LEU A 69 -3.34 -27.18 10.15
N LEU A 70 -4.45 -27.78 9.71
CA LEU A 70 -4.62 -29.24 9.69
C LEU A 70 -3.61 -29.92 8.76
N GLU A 71 -3.41 -29.39 7.56
CA GLU A 71 -2.42 -29.94 6.63
C GLU A 71 -0.99 -29.69 7.08
N ALA A 72 -0.71 -28.57 7.74
CA ALA A 72 0.60 -28.31 8.33
C ALA A 72 0.92 -29.32 9.43
N GLU A 73 -0.04 -29.68 10.28
CA GLU A 73 0.12 -30.70 11.32
C GLU A 73 0.31 -32.09 10.72
N LYS A 74 -0.51 -32.48 9.72
CA LYS A 74 -0.37 -33.79 9.04
C LYS A 74 0.97 -33.96 8.33
N LYS A 75 1.52 -32.89 7.75
CA LYS A 75 2.79 -32.90 7.00
C LYS A 75 3.99 -32.45 7.83
N GLU A 76 3.79 -32.22 9.13
CA GLU A 76 4.81 -31.76 10.09
C GLU A 76 5.59 -30.52 9.62
N LEU A 77 4.88 -29.56 9.01
CA LEU A 77 5.46 -28.33 8.47
C LEU A 77 5.77 -27.33 9.59
N ARG A 78 6.94 -27.48 10.22
CA ARG A 78 7.44 -26.62 11.31
C ARG A 78 7.31 -25.11 11.04
N PRO A 79 7.64 -24.58 9.83
CA PRO A 79 7.55 -23.14 9.58
C PRO A 79 6.15 -22.56 9.79
N ILE A 80 5.09 -23.31 9.47
CA ILE A 80 3.70 -22.85 9.67
C ILE A 80 3.29 -23.05 11.13
N ILE A 81 3.66 -24.18 11.73
CA ILE A 81 3.27 -24.54 13.10
C ILE A 81 3.86 -23.58 14.13
N GLU A 82 5.12 -23.18 13.97
CA GLU A 82 5.80 -22.25 14.87
C GLU A 82 5.35 -20.80 14.67
N ASN A 83 4.94 -20.44 13.45
CA ASN A 83 4.55 -19.08 13.09
C ASN A 83 3.03 -18.88 13.00
N LYS A 84 2.22 -19.70 13.69
CA LYS A 84 0.75 -19.57 13.72
C LYS A 84 0.29 -18.16 14.10
N SER A 85 0.99 -17.51 15.04
CA SER A 85 0.69 -16.14 15.50
C SER A 85 0.95 -15.05 14.45
N LYS A 86 1.79 -15.32 13.44
CA LYS A 86 2.04 -14.39 12.32
C LYS A 86 0.94 -14.41 11.26
N ILE A 87 0.02 -15.37 11.33
CA ILE A 87 -1.07 -15.53 10.37
C ILE A 87 -2.29 -14.76 10.86
N ILE A 88 -2.73 -13.77 10.08
CA ILE A 88 -3.81 -12.85 10.45
C ILE A 88 -4.98 -13.03 9.49
N LEU A 89 -6.18 -13.11 10.03
CA LEU A 89 -7.41 -13.18 9.24
C LEU A 89 -8.03 -11.79 9.13
N VAL A 90 -8.40 -11.40 7.91
CA VAL A 90 -8.99 -10.09 7.63
C VAL A 90 -10.21 -10.25 6.73
N HIS A 91 -11.23 -9.44 6.97
CA HIS A 91 -12.38 -9.38 6.07
C HIS A 91 -12.04 -8.49 4.86
N THR A 92 -12.37 -8.93 3.65
CA THR A 92 -12.25 -8.13 2.43
C THR A 92 -13.54 -8.15 1.63
N SER A 93 -13.82 -7.09 0.88
CA SER A 93 -14.99 -6.99 -0.01
C SER A 93 -14.89 -7.94 -1.20
N SER A 94 -13.68 -8.18 -1.71
CA SER A 94 -13.42 -9.05 -2.84
C SER A 94 -12.08 -9.81 -2.68
N GLY A 95 -11.86 -10.79 -3.57
CA GLY A 95 -10.59 -11.53 -3.68
C GLY A 95 -9.64 -10.98 -4.76
N TYR A 96 -9.93 -9.81 -5.32
CA TYR A 96 -9.11 -9.19 -6.37
C TYR A 96 -8.07 -8.22 -5.79
N LYS A 97 -7.11 -7.81 -6.63
CA LYS A 97 -5.98 -6.95 -6.24
C LYS A 97 -6.38 -5.63 -5.58
N HIS A 98 -7.51 -5.04 -5.99
CA HIS A 98 -7.97 -3.76 -5.42
C HIS A 98 -8.35 -3.86 -3.94
N SER A 99 -8.80 -5.03 -3.48
CA SER A 99 -9.14 -5.26 -2.07
C SER A 99 -7.91 -5.38 -1.16
N LEU A 100 -6.69 -5.39 -1.71
CA LEU A 100 -5.46 -5.35 -0.92
C LEU A 100 -5.39 -4.07 -0.08
N ARG A 101 -5.98 -2.96 -0.54
CA ARG A 101 -6.07 -1.72 0.24
C ARG A 101 -6.84 -1.94 1.54
N GLU A 102 -8.00 -2.57 1.47
CA GLU A 102 -8.83 -2.85 2.65
C GLU A 102 -8.10 -3.74 3.67
N VAL A 103 -7.27 -4.67 3.17
CA VAL A 103 -6.43 -5.51 4.03
C VAL A 103 -5.40 -4.68 4.79
N LEU A 104 -4.75 -3.73 4.11
CA LEU A 104 -3.75 -2.86 4.73
C LEU A 104 -4.39 -1.86 5.71
N ASP A 105 -5.60 -1.39 5.42
CA ASP A 105 -6.34 -0.45 6.28
C ASP A 105 -6.93 -1.13 7.53
N ALA A 106 -6.97 -2.47 7.58
CA ALA A 106 -7.52 -3.20 8.71
C ALA A 106 -6.70 -2.99 10.00
N PRO A 107 -7.34 -2.69 11.15
CA PRO A 107 -6.64 -2.33 12.39
C PRO A 107 -5.73 -3.45 12.92
N SER A 108 -6.11 -4.72 12.71
CA SER A 108 -5.31 -5.89 13.08
C SER A 108 -3.99 -5.95 12.33
N VAL A 109 -3.98 -5.55 11.06
CA VAL A 109 -2.78 -5.53 10.22
C VAL A 109 -1.99 -4.26 10.49
N MET A 110 -2.65 -3.09 10.54
CA MET A 110 -2.05 -1.78 10.79
C MET A 110 -1.12 -1.78 12.01
N ASN A 111 -1.51 -2.42 13.11
CA ASN A 111 -0.69 -2.48 14.32
C ASN A 111 0.64 -3.23 14.12
N ILE A 112 0.69 -4.18 13.19
CA ILE A 112 1.88 -5.00 12.90
C ILE A 112 2.72 -4.37 11.78
N ILE A 113 2.07 -3.73 10.81
CA ILE A 113 2.74 -3.11 9.67
C ILE A 113 3.09 -1.64 9.90
N LYS A 114 2.75 -1.04 11.05
CA LYS A 114 2.95 0.39 11.34
C LYS A 114 4.38 0.87 11.06
N ASP A 115 5.37 0.02 11.35
CA ASP A 115 6.80 0.32 11.14
C ASP A 115 7.30 -0.03 9.73
N THR A 116 6.39 -0.28 8.78
CA THR A 116 6.74 -0.54 7.38
C THR A 116 6.53 0.71 6.54
N LYS A 117 7.45 0.94 5.59
CA LYS A 117 7.38 2.08 4.68
C LYS A 117 6.05 2.15 3.92
N ALA A 118 5.50 1.00 3.50
CA ALA A 118 4.21 0.92 2.81
C ALA A 118 3.03 1.40 3.66
N ALA A 119 3.06 1.12 4.98
CA ALA A 119 2.04 1.62 5.90
C ALA A 119 2.16 3.13 6.11
N GLU A 120 3.38 3.65 6.26
CA GLU A 120 3.61 5.10 6.33
C GLU A 120 3.11 5.82 5.07
N GLU A 121 3.48 5.32 3.89
CA GLU A 121 3.01 5.84 2.59
C GLU A 121 1.47 5.87 2.54
N SER A 122 0.82 4.75 2.87
CA SER A 122 -0.65 4.66 2.86
C SER A 122 -1.31 5.64 3.85
N PHE A 123 -0.71 5.81 5.03
CA PHE A 123 -1.18 6.76 6.04
C PHE A 123 -1.10 8.21 5.56
N PHE A 124 0.02 8.63 4.99
CA PHE A 124 0.17 10.00 4.48
C PHE A 124 -0.76 10.31 3.31
N LEU A 125 -0.95 9.35 2.40
CA LEU A 125 -1.90 9.50 1.30
C LEU A 125 -3.34 9.59 1.80
N SER A 126 -3.73 8.74 2.77
CA SER A 126 -5.07 8.79 3.37
C SER A 126 -5.32 10.12 4.06
N ASN A 127 -4.34 10.63 4.82
CA ASN A 127 -4.43 11.95 5.46
C ASN A 127 -4.56 13.08 4.42
N PHE A 128 -3.78 13.04 3.34
CA PHE A 128 -3.90 14.02 2.25
C PHE A 128 -5.32 14.03 1.66
N MET A 129 -5.88 12.84 1.39
CA MET A 129 -7.26 12.72 0.89
C MET A 129 -8.26 13.27 1.91
N ALA A 130 -8.11 12.97 3.20
CA ALA A 130 -8.98 13.49 4.25
C ALA A 130 -8.94 15.03 4.32
N PHE A 131 -7.75 15.64 4.28
CA PHE A 131 -7.61 17.10 4.22
C PHE A 131 -8.24 17.69 2.97
N ARG A 132 -8.10 17.04 1.80
CA ARG A 132 -8.71 17.51 0.56
C ARG A 132 -10.23 17.63 0.64
N PHE A 133 -10.90 16.79 1.44
CA PHE A 133 -12.34 16.84 1.66
C PHE A 133 -12.76 17.79 2.79
N GLN A 134 -11.97 17.88 3.86
CA GLN A 134 -12.31 18.71 5.04
C GLN A 134 -11.89 20.17 4.87
N ASP A 135 -10.65 20.40 4.45
CA ASP A 135 -10.00 21.71 4.32
C ASP A 135 -9.24 21.78 2.98
N PRO A 136 -9.91 22.12 1.84
CA PRO A 136 -9.28 22.13 0.51
C PRO A 136 -8.04 23.03 0.46
N ASP A 137 -8.07 24.18 1.11
CA ASP A 137 -6.98 25.16 1.15
C ASP A 137 -5.71 24.64 1.85
N ARG A 138 -5.77 23.48 2.53
CA ARG A 138 -4.64 22.86 3.23
C ARG A 138 -4.01 21.70 2.47
N ALA A 139 -4.55 21.32 1.33
CA ALA A 139 -4.06 20.21 0.52
C ALA A 139 -3.92 20.65 -0.94
N CYS A 140 -2.69 20.76 -1.44
CA CYS A 140 -2.42 21.13 -2.82
C CYS A 140 -1.75 19.98 -3.58
N TYR A 141 -1.98 19.92 -4.89
CA TYR A 141 -1.35 18.96 -5.80
C TYR A 141 -0.97 19.65 -7.11
N GLY A 142 0.01 19.10 -7.81
CA GLY A 142 0.54 19.70 -9.03
C GLY A 142 1.83 20.51 -8.78
N PRO A 143 2.74 20.55 -9.76
CA PRO A 143 4.07 21.13 -9.58
C PRO A 143 4.04 22.62 -9.24
N LYS A 144 3.23 23.41 -9.96
CA LYS A 144 3.12 24.87 -9.73
C LYS A 144 2.58 25.20 -8.34
N HIS A 145 1.49 24.57 -7.92
CA HIS A 145 0.88 24.81 -6.61
C HIS A 145 1.83 24.46 -5.46
N VAL A 146 2.56 23.35 -5.59
CA VAL A 146 3.53 22.91 -4.58
C VAL A 146 4.76 23.83 -4.53
N GLU A 147 5.19 24.36 -5.67
CA GLU A 147 6.28 25.35 -5.74
C GLU A 147 5.90 26.64 -5.00
N VAL A 148 4.73 27.21 -5.29
CA VAL A 148 4.24 28.42 -4.61
C VAL A 148 4.03 28.17 -3.11
N ALA A 149 3.52 27.01 -2.73
CA ALA A 149 3.40 26.62 -1.33
C ALA A 149 4.76 26.51 -0.62
N ASN A 150 5.80 26.03 -1.33
CA ASN A 150 7.16 25.97 -0.79
C ASN A 150 7.80 27.36 -0.66
N GLU A 151 7.58 28.26 -1.62
CA GLU A 151 8.02 29.67 -1.54
C GLU A 151 7.42 30.39 -0.32
N ARG A 152 6.15 30.12 -0.01
CA ARG A 152 5.46 30.64 1.19
C ARG A 152 5.78 29.87 2.47
N LEU A 153 6.72 28.90 2.44
CA LEU A 153 7.09 28.04 3.58
C LEU A 153 5.90 27.31 4.24
N ALA A 154 4.84 27.08 3.47
CA ALA A 154 3.60 26.49 3.96
C ALA A 154 3.64 24.95 3.98
N VAL A 155 4.59 24.32 3.31
CA VAL A 155 4.66 22.85 3.20
C VAL A 155 5.01 22.19 4.53
N GLN A 156 4.11 21.33 5.01
CA GLN A 156 4.34 20.45 6.16
C GLN A 156 4.89 19.10 5.71
N THR A 157 4.17 18.46 4.78
CA THR A 157 4.48 17.12 4.28
C THR A 157 4.38 17.11 2.77
N LEU A 158 5.49 16.82 2.10
CA LEU A 158 5.60 16.68 0.66
C LEU A 158 5.51 15.20 0.27
N LEU A 159 4.66 14.88 -0.70
CA LEU A 159 4.44 13.56 -1.26
C LEU A 159 4.89 13.59 -2.72
N LEU A 160 5.85 12.75 -3.11
CA LEU A 160 6.28 12.61 -4.51
C LEU A 160 6.32 11.15 -4.93
N THR A 161 6.03 10.87 -6.20
CA THR A 161 6.31 9.57 -6.79
C THR A 161 7.78 9.46 -7.23
N ASP A 162 8.31 8.24 -7.22
CA ASP A 162 9.68 7.94 -7.66
C ASP A 162 9.86 8.10 -9.17
N ASP A 163 8.78 8.03 -9.95
CA ASP A 163 8.77 8.23 -11.40
C ASP A 163 9.23 9.63 -11.80
N LEU A 164 8.88 10.65 -11.01
CA LEU A 164 9.35 12.03 -11.20
C LEU A 164 10.88 12.16 -11.15
N PHE A 165 11.56 11.24 -10.47
CA PHE A 165 13.03 11.19 -10.40
C PHE A 165 13.65 10.30 -11.48
N ARG A 166 12.86 9.44 -12.15
CA ARG A 166 13.31 8.55 -13.22
C ARG A 166 13.23 9.19 -14.61
N ASN A 167 12.48 10.29 -14.76
CA ASN A 167 12.35 11.06 -16.01
C ASN A 167 13.70 11.35 -16.69
N ALA A 168 13.77 11.13 -18.01
CA ALA A 168 14.99 11.29 -18.81
C ALA A 168 15.50 12.75 -18.83
N ASP A 169 14.61 13.70 -18.58
CA ASP A 169 14.93 15.11 -18.54
C ASP A 169 15.68 15.49 -17.24
N VAL A 170 16.96 15.82 -17.40
CA VAL A 170 17.88 16.20 -16.31
C VAL A 170 17.45 17.49 -15.59
N PRO A 171 17.02 18.57 -16.27
CA PRO A 171 16.61 19.81 -15.59
C PRO A 171 15.39 19.62 -14.69
N THR A 172 14.32 18.95 -15.15
CA THR A 172 13.16 18.65 -14.29
C THR A 172 13.53 17.80 -13.08
N ARG A 173 14.41 16.79 -13.25
CA ARG A 173 14.91 15.99 -12.13
C ARG A 173 15.63 16.83 -11.08
N ARG A 174 16.49 17.78 -11.49
CA ARG A 174 17.17 18.69 -10.54
C ARG A 174 16.15 19.55 -9.80
N LYS A 175 15.13 20.06 -10.48
CA LYS A 175 14.06 20.86 -9.89
C LYS A 175 13.39 20.13 -8.71
N TYR A 176 12.98 18.88 -8.89
CA TYR A 176 12.36 18.10 -7.81
C TYR A 176 13.34 17.73 -6.69
N VAL A 177 14.60 17.46 -7.01
CA VAL A 177 15.64 17.21 -6.00
C VAL A 177 15.85 18.46 -5.12
N ASP A 178 15.89 19.64 -5.73
CA ASP A 178 16.09 20.90 -5.01
C ASP A 178 14.83 21.31 -4.23
N LEU A 179 13.63 21.02 -4.75
CA LEU A 179 12.38 21.17 -4.01
C LEU A 179 12.37 20.30 -2.73
N VAL A 180 12.77 19.02 -2.83
CA VAL A 180 12.87 18.14 -1.66
C VAL A 180 13.87 18.66 -0.63
N LYS A 181 15.01 19.21 -1.08
CA LYS A 181 15.99 19.83 -0.18
C LYS A 181 15.41 21.08 0.48
N SER A 182 14.73 21.94 -0.27
CA SER A 182 14.08 23.16 0.22
C SER A 182 13.08 22.82 1.33
N VAL A 183 12.15 21.90 1.08
CA VAL A 183 11.13 21.51 2.06
C VAL A 183 11.77 20.95 3.33
N LYS A 184 12.81 20.12 3.22
CA LYS A 184 13.55 19.60 4.38
C LYS A 184 14.27 20.72 5.14
N GLY A 185 14.86 21.69 4.44
CA GLY A 185 15.50 22.86 5.02
C GLY A 185 14.53 23.75 5.80
N SER A 186 13.29 23.89 5.31
CA SER A 186 12.20 24.60 5.97
C SER A 186 11.56 23.83 7.15
N GLY A 187 12.08 22.64 7.48
CA GLY A 187 11.57 21.77 8.55
C GLY A 187 10.35 20.93 8.18
N GLY A 188 10.00 20.85 6.90
CA GLY A 188 8.98 19.94 6.38
C GLY A 188 9.49 18.51 6.19
N LYS A 189 8.58 17.56 6.07
CA LYS A 189 8.90 16.15 5.77
C LYS A 189 8.65 15.86 4.30
N ALA A 190 9.47 15.01 3.69
CA ALA A 190 9.29 14.58 2.30
C ALA A 190 9.26 13.05 2.22
N HIS A 191 8.20 12.51 1.64
CA HIS A 191 7.96 11.08 1.45
C HIS A 191 7.93 10.76 -0.05
N ILE A 192 8.77 9.80 -0.44
CA ILE A 192 8.88 9.33 -1.82
C ILE A 192 8.17 7.99 -1.93
N PHE A 193 7.10 7.98 -2.72
CA PHE A 193 6.21 6.86 -3.02
C PHE A 193 6.73 6.09 -4.23
N SER A 194 6.63 4.77 -4.16
CA SER A 194 6.93 3.90 -5.29
C SER A 194 5.69 3.75 -6.18
N THR A 195 5.80 4.04 -7.47
CA THR A 195 4.70 3.78 -8.43
C THR A 195 4.35 2.30 -8.57
N MET A 196 5.18 1.40 -8.07
CA MET A 196 4.91 -0.05 -7.99
C MET A 196 4.05 -0.46 -6.78
N HIS A 197 3.61 0.51 -5.99
CA HIS A 197 2.70 0.30 -4.86
C HIS A 197 1.38 1.06 -5.11
N SER A 198 0.27 0.53 -4.60
CA SER A 198 -1.07 1.06 -4.87
C SER A 198 -1.25 2.51 -4.40
N SER A 199 -0.56 2.94 -3.34
CA SER A 199 -0.57 4.34 -2.91
C SER A 199 0.18 5.25 -3.90
N GLY A 200 1.29 4.78 -4.48
CA GLY A 200 2.02 5.51 -5.51
C GLY A 200 1.27 5.62 -6.83
N GLU A 201 0.54 4.57 -7.24
CA GLU A 201 -0.36 4.61 -8.41
C GLU A 201 -1.43 5.70 -8.25
N GLN A 202 -2.03 5.82 -7.06
CA GLN A 202 -3.01 6.87 -6.77
C GLN A 202 -2.42 8.27 -6.78
N LEU A 203 -1.24 8.46 -6.19
CA LEU A 203 -0.55 9.74 -6.23
C LEU A 203 -0.15 10.12 -7.67
N ALA A 204 0.24 9.14 -8.50
CA ALA A 204 0.54 9.36 -9.91
C ALA A 204 -0.68 9.85 -10.70
N GLN A 205 -1.89 9.37 -10.38
CA GLN A 205 -3.13 9.90 -10.96
C GLN A 205 -3.37 11.37 -10.58
N LEU A 206 -2.83 11.82 -9.45
CA LEU A 206 -2.83 13.22 -9.01
C LEU A 206 -1.52 13.94 -9.38
N THR A 207 -1.07 13.80 -10.63
CA THR A 207 0.16 14.42 -11.20
C THR A 207 1.50 13.93 -10.61
N GLY A 208 1.48 13.03 -9.63
CA GLY A 208 2.68 12.48 -9.00
C GLY A 208 3.32 13.35 -7.92
N ILE A 209 2.80 14.57 -7.68
CA ILE A 209 3.28 15.48 -6.64
C ILE A 209 2.12 16.12 -5.88
N ALA A 210 2.18 16.05 -4.55
CA ALA A 210 1.20 16.66 -3.67
C ALA A 210 1.85 17.14 -2.35
N ALA A 211 1.20 18.08 -1.67
CA ALA A 211 1.65 18.57 -0.38
C ALA A 211 0.49 18.82 0.58
N ILE A 212 0.74 18.54 1.86
CA ILE A 212 -0.09 18.93 2.99
C ILE A 212 0.53 20.19 3.60
N LEU A 213 -0.29 21.22 3.81
CA LEU A 213 0.13 22.53 4.28
C LEU A 213 -0.08 22.71 5.78
N ARG A 214 0.80 23.51 6.39
CA ARG A 214 0.76 23.90 7.80
C ARG A 214 -0.43 24.82 8.11
N PHE A 215 -0.76 25.69 7.16
CA PHE A 215 -1.84 26.67 7.22
C PHE A 215 -2.55 26.74 5.86
N PRO A 216 -3.84 27.11 5.83
CA PRO A 216 -4.61 27.20 4.59
C PRO A 216 -4.05 28.31 3.68
N LEU A 217 -4.00 28.03 2.38
CA LEU A 217 -3.61 28.96 1.32
C LEU A 217 -4.74 29.07 0.28
N PRO A 218 -5.70 29.99 0.46
CA PRO A 218 -6.87 30.11 -0.42
C PRO A 218 -6.52 30.57 -1.85
N ASP A 219 -5.44 31.33 -2.02
CA ASP A 219 -5.05 31.88 -3.34
C ASP A 219 -4.44 30.83 -4.30
N LEU A 220 -4.32 29.57 -3.90
CA LEU A 220 -3.68 28.55 -4.73
C LEU A 220 -4.55 28.10 -5.90
N ASP A 221 -5.88 28.16 -5.75
CA ASP A 221 -6.83 27.74 -6.79
C ASP A 221 -6.87 28.70 -7.99
N ASP A 222 -6.43 29.95 -7.80
CA ASP A 222 -6.37 30.99 -8.84
C ASP A 222 -5.12 30.87 -9.73
N ILE A 223 -4.19 29.97 -9.38
CA ILE A 223 -2.96 29.75 -10.13
C ILE A 223 -3.26 28.74 -11.24
N GLU A 224 -3.30 29.21 -12.49
CA GLU A 224 -3.56 28.32 -13.63
C GLU A 224 -2.58 27.14 -13.70
N MET A 225 -3.15 25.92 -13.75
CA MET A 225 -2.46 24.63 -13.88
C MET A 225 -1.42 24.60 -15.01
#